data_AF-A0A847FTH7-F1
#
_entry.id   AF-A0A847FTH7-F1
#
_cell.length_a   1.000
_cell.length_b   1.000
_cell.length_c   1.000
_cell.angle_alpha   90.00
_cell.angle_beta   90.00
_cell.angle_gamma   90.00
#
_symmetry.space_group_name_H-M   'P 1'
#
loop_
_entity.id
_entity.type
_entity.pdbx_description
1 polymer ?
#
loop_
_entity_poly.entity_id
_entity_poly.type
_entity_poly.pdbx_seq_one_letter_code
_entity_poly.pdbx_strand_id
1 'polypeptide(L)' 'ERLRAPRDYRDAFTVLNEAGVLSDDLTQTMRELVGLRNLLVHVYWDVDDETIYEGVQTELGDFEAFIEQVTAFLS' A
#
# COMPACT_ATOMS: atom_id res chain seq x y z
N GLU A 1 -1.96 9.25 21.22
CA GLU A 1 -2.98 10.17 20.67
C GLU A 1 -4.02 9.39 19.85
N ARG A 2 -5.13 9.99 19.41
CA ARG A 2 -6.03 9.35 18.42
C ARG A 2 -5.64 9.81 17.02
N LEU A 3 -5.26 8.86 16.17
CA LEU A 3 -5.08 9.09 14.74
C LEU A 3 -6.37 9.67 14.13
N ARG A 4 -6.22 10.58 13.16
CA ARG A 4 -7.39 11.07 12.40
C ARG A 4 -7.96 9.94 11.55
N ALA A 5 -9.27 9.98 11.30
CA ALA A 5 -9.88 9.04 10.37
C ALA A 5 -9.38 9.32 8.94
N PRO A 6 -8.96 8.31 8.18
CA PRO A 6 -8.60 8.48 6.78
C PRO A 6 -9.85 8.65 5.92
N ARG A 7 -9.73 9.42 4.84
CA ARG A 7 -10.80 9.69 3.87
C ARG A 7 -10.99 8.57 2.85
N ASP A 8 -9.90 7.87 2.53
CA ASP A 8 -9.85 6.74 1.60
C ASP A 8 -8.64 5.84 1.92
N TYR A 9 -8.45 4.79 1.12
CA TYR A 9 -7.34 3.84 1.31
C TYR A 9 -5.95 4.45 1.10
N ARG A 10 -5.78 5.45 0.21
CA ARG A 10 -4.49 6.15 0.06
C ARG A 10 -4.22 7.03 1.26
N ASP A 11 -5.25 7.68 1.78
CA ASP A 11 -5.16 8.57 2.93
C ASP A 11 -4.83 7.80 4.22
N ALA A 12 -5.19 6.51 4.30
CA ALA A 12 -4.79 5.65 5.42
C ALA A 12 -3.28 5.58 5.63
N PHE A 13 -2.50 5.41 4.56
CA PHE A 13 -1.03 5.43 4.63
C PHE A 13 -0.50 6.82 5.00
N THR A 14 -1.18 7.88 4.55
CA THR A 14 -0.81 9.26 4.92
C THR A 14 -1.00 9.50 6.42
N VAL A 15 -2.09 9.01 7.01
CA VAL A 15 -2.34 9.08 8.46
C VAL A 15 -1.26 8.37 9.26
N LEU A 16 -0.80 7.20 8.79
CA LEU A 16 0.26 6.45 9.47
C LEU A 16 1.61 7.17 9.40
N ASN A 17 1.94 7.79 8.27
CA ASN A 17 3.13 8.63 8.12
C ASN A 17 3.09 9.89 9.00
N GLU A 18 1.95 10.59 9.03
CA GLU A 18 1.74 11.75 9.92
C GLU A 18 1.99 11.40 11.40
N ALA A 19 1.74 10.15 11.77
CA ALA A 19 1.98 9.61 13.11
C ALA A 19 3.40 9.04 13.32
N GLY A 20 4.28 9.15 12.32
CA GLY A 20 5.63 8.61 12.34
C GLY A 20 5.73 7.09 12.27
N VAL A 21 4.63 6.41 11.91
CA VAL A 21 4.59 4.94 11.80
C VAL A 21 5.22 4.46 10.51
N LEU A 22 5.03 5.19 9.41
CA LEU A 22 5.60 4.86 8.11
C LEU A 22 6.62 5.92 7.67
N SER A 23 7.71 5.49 7.03
CA SER A 23 8.63 6.39 6.33
C SER A 23 7.97 7.04 5.11
N ASP A 24 8.50 8.20 4.67
CA ASP A 24 7.98 8.94 3.52
C ASP A 24 8.04 8.09 2.24
N ASP A 25 9.16 7.41 2.01
CA ASP A 25 9.37 6.54 0.85
C ASP A 25 8.35 5.40 0.81
N LEU A 26 8.19 4.69 1.93
CA LEU A 26 7.25 3.56 2.03
C LEU A 26 5.80 4.04 1.90
N THR A 27 5.48 5.23 2.43
CA THR A 27 4.16 5.83 2.30
C THR A 27 3.84 6.15 0.85
N GLN A 28 4.80 6.67 0.10
CA GLN A 28 4.64 6.94 -1.33
C GLN A 28 4.37 5.63 -2.09
N THR A 29 5.19 4.60 -1.87
CA THR A 29 5.03 3.28 -2.49
C THR A 29 3.66 2.66 -2.19
N MET A 30 3.25 2.63 -0.91
CA MET A 30 1.95 2.07 -0.51
C MET A 30 0.77 2.82 -1.13
N ARG A 31 0.87 4.15 -1.28
CA ARG A 31 -0.16 4.94 -1.95
C ARG A 31 -0.26 4.63 -3.44
N GLU A 32 0.87 4.36 -4.10
CA GLU A 32 0.90 3.93 -5.51
C GLU A 32 0.26 2.56 -5.70
N LEU A 33 0.54 1.60 -4.80
CA LEU A 33 -0.07 0.26 -4.78
C LEU A 33 -1.60 0.29 -4.69
N VAL A 34 -2.18 1.22 -3.92
CA VAL A 34 -3.65 1.41 -3.89
C VAL A 34 -4.19 1.81 -5.27
N GLY A 35 -3.41 2.56 -6.05
CA GLY A 35 -3.74 2.87 -7.44
C GLY A 35 -3.70 1.62 -8.33
N LEU A 36 -2.67 0.80 -8.17
CA LEU A 36 -2.54 -0.47 -8.89
C LEU A 36 -3.76 -1.36 -8.64
N ARG A 37 -4.25 -1.46 -7.40
CA ARG A 37 -5.49 -2.21 -7.09
C ARG A 37 -6.71 -1.75 -7.90
N ASN A 38 -6.84 -0.46 -8.19
CA ASN A 38 -7.94 0.05 -9.02
C ASN A 38 -7.70 -0.17 -10.51
N LEU A 39 -6.44 -0.07 -10.96
CA LEU A 39 -6.04 -0.43 -12.31
C LEU A 39 -6.30 -1.91 -12.58
N LEU A 40 -5.88 -2.80 -11.68
CA LEU A 40 -6.11 -4.24 -11.76
C LEU A 40 -7.60 -4.55 -11.89
N VAL A 41 -8.48 -3.95 -11.09
CA VAL A 41 -9.94 -4.18 -11.21
C VAL A 41 -10.50 -3.77 -12.59
N HIS A 42 -9.98 -2.69 -13.19
CA HIS A 42 -10.40 -2.28 -14.54
C HIS A 42 -9.75 -3.15 -15.64
N VAL A 43 -8.51 -3.58 -15.43
CA VAL A 43 -7.70 -4.37 -16.35
C VAL A 43 -8.11 -5.85 -16.33
N TYR A 44 -8.58 -6.40 -15.21
CA TYR A 44 -9.17 -7.74 -15.08
C TYR A 44 -10.41 -7.94 -15.97
N TRP A 45 -11.06 -6.86 -16.41
CA TRP A 45 -12.14 -6.93 -17.39
C TRP A 45 -11.65 -7.12 -18.83
N ASP A 46 -10.36 -6.87 -19.12
CA ASP A 46 -9.81 -6.74 -20.48
C ASP A 46 -8.49 -7.54 -20.71
N VAL A 47 -7.85 -8.10 -19.66
CA VAL A 47 -6.49 -8.67 -19.73
C VAL A 47 -6.38 -10.07 -19.11
N ASP A 48 -5.53 -10.90 -19.73
CA ASP A 48 -5.20 -12.29 -19.41
C ASP A 48 -4.43 -12.44 -18.08
N ASP A 49 -4.80 -13.44 -17.27
CA ASP A 49 -4.34 -13.63 -15.87
C ASP A 49 -2.81 -13.73 -15.73
N GLU A 50 -2.12 -14.19 -16.77
CA GLU A 50 -0.67 -14.46 -16.79
C GLU A 50 0.16 -13.17 -16.66
N THR A 51 -0.26 -12.06 -17.29
CA THR A 51 0.48 -10.78 -17.24
C THR A 51 0.35 -10.12 -15.86
N ILE A 52 -0.78 -10.31 -15.19
CA ILE A 52 -1.01 -9.80 -13.83
C ILE A 52 -0.12 -10.54 -12.83
N TYR A 53 -0.03 -11.87 -12.98
CA TYR A 53 0.75 -12.73 -12.09
C TYR A 53 2.24 -12.38 -12.08
N GLU A 54 2.81 -12.02 -13.24
CA GLU A 54 4.20 -11.57 -13.34
C GLU A 54 4.43 -10.19 -12.71
N GLY A 55 3.47 -9.26 -12.87
CA GLY A 55 3.56 -7.92 -12.27
C GLY A 55 3.53 -7.94 -10.74
N VAL A 56 2.68 -8.77 -10.15
CA VAL A 56 2.49 -8.85 -8.68
C VAL A 56 3.71 -9.43 -7.95
N GLN A 57 4.50 -10.31 -8.60
CA GLN A 57 5.68 -10.89 -7.97
C GLN A 57 6.85 -9.93 -7.77
N THR A 58 6.83 -8.74 -8.39
CA THR A 58 7.97 -7.81 -8.35
C THR A 58 7.97 -6.88 -7.13
N GLU A 59 6.86 -6.78 -6.38
CA GLU A 59 6.66 -5.76 -5.33
C GLU A 59 6.48 -6.35 -3.91
N LEU A 60 6.86 -7.62 -3.69
CA LEU A 60 6.64 -8.28 -2.39
C LEU A 60 7.46 -7.67 -1.23
N GLY A 61 8.63 -7.09 -1.51
CA GLY A 61 9.51 -6.51 -0.49
C GLY A 61 8.92 -5.29 0.23
N ASP A 62 8.10 -4.50 -0.46
CA ASP A 62 7.47 -3.32 0.15
C ASP A 62 6.40 -3.72 1.18
N PHE A 63 5.73 -4.86 0.97
CA PHE A 63 4.79 -5.41 1.94
C PHE A 63 5.50 -5.88 3.22
N GLU A 64 6.69 -6.48 3.09
CA GLU A 64 7.49 -6.88 4.26
C GLU A 64 7.90 -5.65 5.08
N ALA A 65 8.40 -4.60 4.42
CA ALA A 65 8.76 -3.33 5.09
C ALA A 65 7.56 -2.67 5.77
N PHE A 66 6.38 -2.72 5.16
CA PHE A 66 5.14 -2.25 5.77
C PHE A 66 4.76 -3.03 7.03
N ILE A 67 4.82 -4.36 6.97
CA ILE A 67 4.52 -5.23 8.12
C ILE A 67 5.47 -4.94 9.27
N GLU A 68 6.77 -4.80 9.00
CA GLU A 68 7.78 -4.49 10.01
C GLU A 68 7.48 -3.18 10.75
N GLN A 69 7.27 -2.08 10.01
CA GLN A 69 7.06 -0.76 10.61
C GLN A 69 5.75 -0.69 11.41
N VAL A 70 4.66 -1.29 10.91
CA VAL A 70 3.38 -1.34 11.63
C VAL A 70 3.49 -2.22 12.88
N THR A 71 4.17 -3.36 12.80
CA THR A 71 4.35 -4.25 13.97
C THR A 71 5.18 -3.57 15.05
N ALA A 72 6.22 -2.83 14.67
CA ALA A 72 7.03 -2.04 15.59
C ALA A 72 6.19 -0.96 16.31
N PHE A 73 5.22 -0.35 15.63
CA PHE A 73 4.31 0.63 16.24
C PHE A 73 3.28 0.00 17.19
N LEU A 74 2.84 -1.23 16.92
CA LEU A 74 1.84 -1.94 17.74
C LEU A 74 2.43 -2.60 19.00
N SER A 75 3.75 -2.70 19.09
CA SER A 75 4.49 -3.31 20.22
C SER A 75 4.74 -2.31 21.34
#